data_AF-A0A7S1T1M6-F1
#
_entry.id   AF-A0A7S1T1M6-F1
#
_cell.length_a   1.000
_cell.length_b   1.000
_cell.length_c   1.000
_cell.angle_alpha   90.00
_cell.angle_beta   90.00
_cell.angle_gamma   90.00
#
_symmetry.space_group_name_H-M   'P 1'
#
loop_
_entity.id
_entity.type
_entity.pdbx_description
1 polymer ?
#
loop_
_entity_poly.entity_id
_entity_poly.type
_entity_poly.pdbx_seq_one_letter_code
_entity_poly.pdbx_strand_id
1 'polypeptide(L)'
;LAGEGSFGKVYPGSYYRAKVAVKVLNASRELFQSPRFWENFNTEWAACQLSHPNIVRFIATLWLHDVMGSRFAARDERELCIVMEWCGYGDLHRLIKTARAIRDAKHERRAEPFPDKGDESRFRWAAKFFQMWDVRLELACQIAAGMAFIHCSSY
;
A
#
# COMPACT_ATOMS: atom_id res chain seq x y z
N LEU A 1 7.09 -10.52 0.12
CA LEU A 1 7.11 -9.14 0.63
C LEU A 1 6.56 -8.23 -0.47
N ALA A 2 5.57 -7.38 -0.18
CA ALA A 2 4.99 -6.43 -1.12
C ALA A 2 5.63 -5.03 -1.03
N GLY A 3 6.07 -4.64 0.17
CA GLY A 3 6.79 -3.38 0.41
C GLY A 3 7.39 -3.34 1.81
N GLU A 4 8.34 -2.44 2.01
CA GLU A 4 8.98 -2.18 3.31
C GLU A 4 9.19 -0.67 3.43
N GLY A 5 8.89 -0.13 4.60
CA GLY A 5 9.07 1.28 4.92
C GLY A 5 9.48 1.46 6.38
N SER A 6 9.65 2.72 6.79
CA SER A 6 10.09 3.08 8.14
C SER A 6 9.20 2.53 9.26
N PHE A 7 7.91 2.31 8.98
CA PHE A 7 6.92 1.86 9.95
C PHE A 7 6.70 0.34 9.96
N GLY A 8 7.29 -0.41 9.02
CA GLY A 8 7.04 -1.84 8.93
C GLY A 8 7.14 -2.45 7.55
N LYS A 9 6.74 -3.72 7.47
CA LYS A 9 6.77 -4.55 6.26
C LYS A 9 5.36 -4.92 5.84
N VAL A 10 5.07 -4.84 4.54
CA VAL A 10 3.77 -5.17 3.95
C VAL A 10 3.87 -6.49 3.22
N TYR A 11 2.96 -7.41 3.53
CA TYR A 11 2.87 -8.73 2.91
C TYR A 11 1.52 -8.93 2.23
N PRO A 12 1.46 -9.65 1.10
CA PRO A 12 0.18 -10.15 0.60
C PRO A 12 -0.37 -11.17 1.60
N GLY A 13 -1.67 -11.14 1.85
CA GLY A 13 -2.34 -12.04 2.77
C GLY A 13 -3.75 -12.42 2.31
N SER A 14 -4.41 -13.22 3.14
CA SER A 14 -5.82 -13.59 2.97
C SER A 14 -6.55 -13.34 4.29
N TYR A 15 -7.67 -12.62 4.23
CA TYR A 15 -8.54 -12.34 5.38
C TYR A 15 -9.99 -12.63 4.98
N TYR A 16 -10.65 -13.56 5.69
CA TYR A 16 -11.96 -14.11 5.31
C TYR A 16 -12.05 -14.51 3.82
N ARG A 17 -11.01 -15.17 3.29
CA ARG A 17 -10.88 -15.59 1.87
C ARG A 17 -10.74 -14.45 0.85
N ALA A 18 -10.70 -13.19 1.29
CA ALA A 18 -10.39 -12.05 0.44
C ALA A 18 -8.88 -11.78 0.41
N LYS A 19 -8.35 -11.44 -0.76
CA LYS A 19 -6.95 -11.02 -0.91
C LYS A 19 -6.75 -9.65 -0.26
N VAL A 20 -5.77 -9.54 0.62
CA VAL A 20 -5.48 -8.32 1.40
C VAL A 20 -3.99 -7.99 1.40
N ALA A 21 -3.65 -6.77 1.78
CA ALA A 21 -2.31 -6.40 2.23
C ALA A 21 -2.28 -6.37 3.77
N VAL A 22 -1.21 -6.93 4.35
CA VAL A 22 -0.98 -6.98 5.79
C VAL A 22 0.29 -6.20 6.10
N LYS A 23 0.16 -5.04 6.73
CA LYS A 23 1.29 -4.23 7.21
C LYS A 23 1.62 -4.65 8.64
N VAL A 24 2.74 -5.34 8.80
CA VAL A 24 3.31 -5.71 10.11
C VAL A 24 4.13 -4.53 10.59
N LEU A 25 3.78 -3.97 11.75
CA LEU A 25 4.46 -2.81 12.30
C LEU A 25 5.78 -3.23 12.96
N ASN A 26 6.87 -2.57 12.58
CA ASN A 26 8.17 -2.75 13.23
C ASN A 26 8.17 -1.94 14.54
N ALA A 27 7.59 -2.50 15.61
CA ALA A 27 7.70 -1.87 16.92
C ALA A 27 8.44 -2.81 17.89
N SER A 28 9.51 -2.29 18.50
CA SER A 28 10.09 -2.92 19.68
C SER A 28 9.07 -2.90 20.81
N ARG A 29 9.23 -3.79 21.79
CA ARG A 29 8.36 -3.83 22.99
C ARG A 29 8.31 -2.48 23.71
N GLU A 30 9.40 -1.71 23.67
CA GLU A 30 9.51 -0.34 24.21
C GLU A 30 8.71 0.69 23.41
N LEU A 31 8.63 0.55 22.09
CA LEU A 31 7.82 1.43 21.23
C LEU A 31 6.33 1.28 21.52
N PHE A 32 5.83 0.05 21.76
CA PHE A 32 4.44 -0.16 22.19
C PHE A 32 4.13 0.38 23.59
N GLN A 33 5.15 0.68 24.40
CA GLN A 33 4.98 1.34 25.70
C GLN A 33 5.02 2.87 25.59
N SER A 34 5.41 3.42 24.43
CA SER A 34 5.46 4.86 24.21
C SER A 34 4.05 5.44 23.96
N PRO A 35 3.59 6.42 24.74
CA PRO A 35 2.33 7.11 24.47
C PRO A 35 2.29 7.75 23.08
N ARG A 36 3.44 8.26 22.59
CA ARG A 36 3.57 8.85 21.25
C ARG A 36 3.31 7.85 20.13
N PHE A 37 3.65 6.57 20.35
CA PHE A 37 3.33 5.52 19.38
C PHE A 37 1.81 5.38 19.24
N TRP A 38 1.09 5.35 20.36
CA TRP A 38 -0.36 5.23 20.37
C TRP A 38 -1.06 6.49 19.85
N GLU A 39 -0.52 7.69 20.06
CA GLU A 39 -1.03 8.92 19.42
C GLU A 39 -0.89 8.87 17.89
N ASN A 40 0.29 8.50 17.39
CA ASN A 40 0.51 8.35 15.95
C ASN A 40 -0.35 7.23 15.36
N PHE A 41 -0.45 6.10 16.06
CA PHE A 41 -1.29 4.98 15.65
C PHE A 41 -2.76 5.34 15.67
N ASN A 42 -3.26 6.06 16.69
CA ASN A 42 -4.63 6.54 16.75
C ASN A 42 -4.93 7.53 15.62
N THR A 43 -3.96 8.34 15.21
CA THR A 43 -4.08 9.22 14.05
C THR A 43 -4.19 8.41 12.75
N GLU A 44 -3.32 7.40 12.56
CA GLU A 44 -3.42 6.46 11.44
C GLU A 44 -4.77 5.71 11.47
N TRP A 45 -5.21 5.25 12.65
CA TRP A 45 -6.48 4.56 12.87
C TRP A 45 -7.71 5.45 12.62
N ALA A 46 -7.65 6.74 12.95
CA ALA A 46 -8.71 7.69 12.60
C ALA A 46 -8.82 7.82 11.08
N ALA A 47 -7.69 7.88 10.37
CA ALA A 47 -7.67 7.84 8.91
C ALA A 47 -8.20 6.49 8.34
N CYS A 48 -8.18 5.42 9.14
CA CYS A 48 -8.74 4.12 8.77
C CYS A 48 -10.28 4.05 8.79
N GLN A 49 -10.95 5.03 9.42
CA GLN A 49 -12.42 5.15 9.37
C GLN A 49 -12.90 5.80 8.07
N LEU A 50 -11.97 6.31 7.24
CA LEU A 50 -12.30 6.93 5.96
C LEU A 50 -12.67 5.85 4.94
N SER A 51 -13.91 5.92 4.44
CA SER A 51 -14.40 5.06 3.36
C SER A 51 -14.61 5.88 2.11
N HIS A 52 -13.69 5.76 1.15
CA HIS A 52 -13.73 6.47 -0.13
C HIS A 52 -13.08 5.63 -1.24
N PRO A 53 -13.62 5.60 -2.47
CA PRO A 53 -13.06 4.78 -3.56
C PRO A 53 -11.62 5.12 -3.98
N ASN A 54 -11.10 6.29 -3.58
CA ASN A 54 -9.73 6.74 -3.88
C ASN A 54 -8.82 6.78 -2.65
N ILE A 55 -9.20 6.11 -1.56
CA ILE A 55 -8.38 5.95 -0.36
C ILE A 55 -8.28 4.46 -0.08
N VAL A 56 -7.06 3.97 0.19
CA VAL A 56 -6.82 2.57 0.49
C VAL A 56 -7.65 2.17 1.71
N ARG A 57 -8.61 1.29 1.50
CA ARG A 57 -9.54 0.86 2.54
C ARG A 57 -8.82 0.06 3.62
N PHE A 58 -8.96 0.54 4.83
CA PHE A 58 -8.60 -0.20 6.02
C PHE A 58 -9.67 -1.23 6.37
N ILE A 59 -9.26 -2.40 6.84
CA ILE A 59 -10.15 -3.52 7.14
C ILE A 59 -10.16 -3.81 8.64
N ALA A 60 -8.99 -4.03 9.24
CA ALA A 60 -8.88 -4.40 10.65
C ALA A 60 -7.46 -4.20 11.19
N THR A 61 -7.31 -4.11 12.51
CA THR A 61 -6.05 -4.40 13.21
C THR A 61 -6.13 -5.71 13.96
N LEU A 62 -5.05 -6.47 13.93
CA LEU A 62 -4.93 -7.76 14.58
C LEU A 62 -3.55 -7.87 15.21
N TRP A 63 -3.44 -8.54 16.35
CA TRP A 63 -2.13 -8.96 16.80
C TRP A 63 -1.75 -10.26 16.11
N LEU A 64 -0.51 -10.37 15.64
CA LEU A 64 -0.06 -11.53 14.89
C LEU A 64 -0.18 -12.83 15.71
N HIS A 65 0.05 -12.75 17.03
CA HIS A 65 -0.10 -13.88 17.94
C HIS A 65 -1.53 -14.43 18.02
N ASP A 66 -2.55 -13.57 17.91
CA ASP A 66 -3.96 -13.98 17.92
C ASP A 66 -4.32 -14.80 16.68
N VAL A 67 -3.64 -14.55 15.56
CA VAL A 67 -3.95 -15.16 14.26
C VAL A 67 -3.10 -16.40 13.97
N MET A 68 -1.85 -16.43 14.43
CA MET A 68 -0.92 -17.56 14.16
C MET A 68 -1.04 -18.71 15.16
N GLY A 69 -1.75 -18.52 16.28
CA GLY A 69 -1.92 -19.53 17.33
C GLY A 69 -0.61 -19.92 18.03
N SER A 70 -0.72 -20.73 19.08
CA SER A 70 0.38 -21.11 19.99
C SER A 70 1.62 -21.78 19.35
N ARG A 71 1.65 -22.03 18.03
CA ARG A 71 2.77 -22.72 17.34
C ARG A 71 3.99 -21.83 17.09
N PHE A 72 3.86 -20.51 17.25
CA PHE A 72 4.96 -19.54 17.16
C PHE A 72 5.34 -18.89 18.49
N ALA A 73 4.83 -19.42 19.61
CA ALA A 73 4.99 -18.88 20.98
C ALA A 73 6.43 -18.89 21.53
N ALA A 74 7.44 -19.15 20.70
CA ALA A 74 8.85 -19.02 21.06
C ALA A 74 9.42 -17.61 20.80
N ARG A 75 8.70 -16.74 20.08
CA ARG A 75 9.07 -15.33 19.91
C ARG A 75 8.11 -14.44 20.68
N ASP A 76 8.65 -13.72 21.65
CA ASP A 76 8.02 -12.66 22.44
C ASP A 76 7.73 -11.41 21.59
N GLU A 77 7.14 -11.61 20.41
CA GLU A 77 6.93 -10.58 19.39
C GLU A 77 5.43 -10.31 19.28
N ARG A 78 4.93 -9.41 20.16
CA ARG A 78 3.60 -8.80 20.00
C ARG A 78 3.62 -7.89 18.77
N GLU A 79 3.62 -8.45 17.57
CA GLU A 79 3.56 -7.66 16.34
C GLU A 79 2.12 -7.24 16.07
N LEU A 80 1.88 -5.94 16.03
CA LEU A 80 0.61 -5.37 15.60
C LEU A 80 0.55 -5.33 14.08
N CYS A 81 -0.53 -5.86 13.51
CA CYS A 81 -0.75 -5.93 12.08
C CYS A 81 -1.95 -5.08 11.68
N ILE A 82 -1.81 -4.36 10.57
CA ILE A 82 -2.88 -3.64 9.89
C ILE A 82 -3.27 -4.43 8.64
N VAL A 83 -4.54 -4.79 8.54
CA VAL A 83 -5.14 -5.41 7.37
C VAL A 83 -5.81 -4.34 6.52
N MET A 84 -5.43 -4.28 5.26
CA MET A 84 -5.92 -3.32 4.27
C MET A 84 -6.23 -4.00 2.95
N GLU A 85 -6.97 -3.32 2.07
CA GLU A 85 -7.22 -3.85 0.73
C GLU A 85 -5.92 -4.06 -0.07
N TRP A 86 -5.95 -5.03 -0.98
CA TRP A 86 -4.81 -5.33 -1.83
C TRP A 86 -4.84 -4.50 -3.11
N CYS A 87 -3.89 -3.56 -3.24
CA CYS A 87 -3.67 -2.79 -4.48
C CYS A 87 -2.77 -3.57 -5.45
N GLY A 88 -3.38 -4.30 -6.39
CA GLY A 88 -2.67 -5.26 -7.26
C GLY A 88 -1.68 -4.70 -8.26
N TYR A 89 -1.68 -3.39 -8.51
CA TYR A 89 -0.73 -2.75 -9.43
C TYR A 89 0.50 -2.15 -8.72
N GLY A 90 0.58 -2.30 -7.39
CA GLY A 90 1.65 -1.71 -6.59
C GLY A 90 1.47 -0.20 -6.39
N ASP A 91 2.57 0.50 -6.10
CA ASP A 91 2.56 1.94 -5.85
C ASP A 91 2.67 2.77 -7.13
N LEU A 92 2.12 3.98 -7.06
CA LEU A 92 2.10 4.94 -8.17
C LEU A 92 3.51 5.38 -8.58
N HIS A 93 4.47 5.45 -7.65
CA HIS A 93 5.82 5.88 -7.96
C HIS A 93 6.52 4.89 -8.91
N ARG A 94 6.41 3.58 -8.66
CA ARG A 94 6.91 2.54 -9.55
C ARG A 94 6.22 2.57 -10.91
N LEU A 95 4.90 2.76 -10.95
CA LEU A 95 4.15 2.90 -12.21
C LEU A 95 4.68 4.07 -13.05
N ILE A 96 4.86 5.25 -12.45
CA ILE A 96 5.41 6.43 -13.12
C ILE A 96 6.85 6.19 -13.56
N LYS A 97 7.67 5.54 -12.74
CA LYS A 97 9.05 5.20 -13.09
C LYS A 97 9.11 4.28 -14.32
N THR A 98 8.28 3.25 -14.35
CA THR A 98 8.16 2.35 -15.52
C THR A 98 7.66 3.11 -16.75
N ALA A 99 6.67 4.00 -16.60
CA ALA A 99 6.14 4.81 -17.69
C ALA A 99 7.21 5.74 -18.31
N ARG A 100 8.06 6.35 -17.46
CA ARG A 100 9.21 7.15 -17.92
C ARG A 100 10.23 6.30 -18.66
N ALA A 101 10.57 5.12 -18.16
CA ALA A 101 11.51 4.23 -18.84
C ALA A 101 11.01 3.82 -20.24
N ILE A 102 9.70 3.55 -20.39
CA ILE A 102 9.09 3.25 -21.71
C ILE A 102 9.19 4.47 -22.64
N ARG A 103 8.88 5.67 -22.15
CA ARG A 103 9.01 6.91 -22.92
C ARG A 103 10.43 7.11 -23.42
N ASP A 104 11.39 6.98 -22.51
CA ASP A 104 12.79 7.29 -22.80
C ASP A 104 13.34 6.29 -23.83
N ALA A 105 13.01 5.00 -23.69
CA ALA A 105 13.35 3.99 -24.70
C ALA A 105 12.78 4.31 -26.10
N LYS A 106 11.52 4.76 -26.18
CA LYS A 106 10.91 5.20 -27.45
C LYS A 106 11.61 6.41 -28.05
N HIS A 107 11.88 7.42 -27.23
CA HIS A 107 12.56 8.64 -27.68
C HIS A 107 13.98 8.34 -28.19
N GLU A 108 14.69 7.44 -27.51
CA GLU A 108 16.06 7.04 -27.87
C GLU A 108 16.12 5.95 -28.95
N ARG A 109 14.97 5.46 -29.44
CA ARG A 109 14.86 4.32 -30.38
C ARG A 109 15.60 3.07 -29.91
N ARG A 110 15.53 2.80 -28.60
CA ARG A 110 16.06 1.59 -27.97
C ARG A 110 14.97 0.54 -27.78
N ALA A 111 15.38 -0.69 -27.49
CA ALA A 111 14.43 -1.73 -27.08
C ALA A 111 13.68 -1.28 -25.82
N GLU A 112 12.37 -1.47 -25.80
CA GLU A 112 11.55 -1.19 -24.62
C GLU A 112 11.94 -2.13 -23.46
N PRO A 113 11.84 -1.65 -22.20
CA PRO A 113 12.02 -2.53 -21.06
C PRO A 113 10.99 -3.65 -21.08
N PHE A 114 11.41 -4.88 -20.76
CA PHE A 114 10.48 -5.99 -20.59
C PHE A 114 9.98 -6.06 -19.15
N PRO A 115 8.70 -6.43 -18.92
CA PRO A 115 8.20 -6.67 -17.58
C PRO A 115 8.86 -7.90 -16.95
N ASP A 116 9.21 -7.79 -15.67
CA ASP A 116 9.52 -8.95 -14.85
C ASP A 116 8.26 -9.85 -14.73
N LYS A 117 8.50 -11.15 -14.51
CA LYS A 117 7.41 -12.13 -14.38
C LYS A 117 6.48 -11.77 -13.23
N GLY A 118 5.19 -11.62 -13.50
CA GLY A 118 4.17 -11.20 -12.53
C GLY A 118 3.89 -9.70 -12.50
N ASP A 119 4.67 -8.87 -13.20
CA ASP A 119 4.49 -7.41 -13.29
C ASP A 119 3.85 -6.97 -14.62
N GLU A 120 3.39 -7.91 -15.46
CA GLU A 120 2.87 -7.64 -16.80
C GLU A 120 1.68 -6.67 -16.78
N SER A 121 0.82 -6.81 -15.78
CA SER A 121 -0.35 -5.93 -15.62
C SER A 121 0.04 -4.51 -15.22
N ARG A 122 1.04 -4.34 -14.34
CA ARG A 122 1.58 -3.00 -14.00
C ARG A 122 2.25 -2.37 -15.21
N PHE A 123 3.00 -3.16 -15.98
CA PHE A 123 3.67 -2.68 -17.19
C PHE A 123 2.69 -2.18 -18.24
N ARG A 124 1.61 -2.94 -18.51
CA ARG A 124 0.53 -2.50 -19.40
C ARG A 124 -0.10 -1.18 -18.93
N TRP A 125 -0.32 -1.03 -17.62
CA TRP A 125 -0.83 0.21 -17.05
C TRP A 125 0.16 1.37 -17.16
N ALA A 126 1.45 1.13 -16.97
CA ALA A 126 2.49 2.15 -17.16
C ALA A 126 2.56 2.60 -18.63
N ALA A 127 2.48 1.67 -19.58
CA ALA A 127 2.40 1.98 -21.00
C ALA A 127 1.17 2.85 -21.33
N LYS A 128 -0.01 2.47 -20.82
CA LYS A 128 -1.26 3.25 -20.94
C LYS A 128 -1.14 4.64 -20.31
N PHE A 129 -0.61 4.73 -19.09
CA PHE A 129 -0.38 5.98 -18.38
C PHE A 129 0.50 6.94 -19.17
N PHE A 130 1.53 6.43 -19.86
CA PHE A 130 2.37 7.23 -20.74
C PHE A 130 1.67 7.61 -22.05
N GLN A 131 0.94 6.70 -22.68
CA GLN A 131 0.39 6.90 -24.02
C GLN A 131 -0.91 7.71 -24.03
N MET A 132 -1.73 7.62 -22.99
CA MET A 132 -3.08 8.18 -22.96
C MET A 132 -3.17 9.32 -21.95
N TRP A 133 -3.48 10.53 -22.44
CA TRP A 133 -3.65 11.71 -21.59
C TRP A 133 -4.84 11.57 -20.63
N ASP A 134 -5.94 10.99 -21.10
CA ASP A 134 -7.16 10.84 -20.29
C ASP A 134 -6.91 9.98 -19.05
N VAL A 135 -6.07 8.95 -19.16
CA VAL A 135 -5.65 8.13 -18.00
C VAL A 135 -4.92 8.95 -16.95
N ARG A 136 -4.08 9.91 -17.37
CA ARG A 136 -3.36 10.78 -16.44
C ARG A 136 -4.31 11.75 -15.75
N LEU A 137 -5.23 12.34 -16.51
CA LEU A 137 -6.25 13.23 -15.96
C LEU A 137 -7.16 12.49 -14.98
N GLU A 138 -7.66 11.32 -15.35
CA GLU A 138 -8.52 10.51 -14.49
C GLU A 138 -7.82 10.18 -13.18
N LEU A 139 -6.56 9.74 -13.23
CA LEU A 139 -5.78 9.47 -12.02
C LEU A 139 -5.59 10.73 -11.16
N ALA A 140 -5.29 11.87 -11.79
CA ALA A 140 -5.15 13.14 -11.07
C ALA A 140 -6.46 13.55 -10.39
N CYS A 141 -7.60 13.40 -11.07
CA CYS A 141 -8.93 13.64 -10.52
C CYS A 141 -9.24 12.70 -9.34
N GLN A 142 -8.89 11.41 -9.44
CA GLN A 142 -9.06 10.43 -8.37
C GLN A 142 -8.24 10.79 -7.13
N ILE A 143 -6.98 11.18 -7.32
CA ILE A 143 -6.12 11.66 -6.21
C ILE A 143 -6.73 12.91 -5.58
N ALA A 144 -7.14 13.88 -6.40
CA ALA A 144 -7.75 15.12 -5.91
C ALA A 144 -9.05 14.85 -5.12
N ALA A 145 -9.90 13.93 -5.61
CA ALA A 145 -11.13 13.54 -4.93
C ALA A 145 -10.84 12.89 -3.56
N GLY A 146 -9.87 11.96 -3.51
CA GLY A 146 -9.45 11.35 -2.24
C GLY A 146 -8.89 12.38 -1.26
N MET A 147 -8.04 13.29 -1.71
CA MET A 147 -7.48 14.36 -0.88
C MET A 147 -8.54 15.34 -0.38
N ALA A 148 -9.49 15.72 -1.23
CA ALA A 148 -10.61 16.57 -0.85
C ALA A 148 -11.48 15.89 0.24
N PHE A 149 -11.74 14.59 0.10
CA PHE A 149 -12.45 13.82 1.10
C PHE A 149 -11.70 13.77 2.45
N ILE A 150 -10.39 13.54 2.43
CA ILE A 150 -9.56 13.55 3.65
C ILE A 150 -9.64 14.91 4.33
N HIS A 151 -9.47 16.00 3.58
CA HIS A 151 -9.50 17.36 4.12
C HIS A 151 -10.86 17.70 4.75
N CYS A 152 -11.97 17.30 4.13
CA CYS A 152 -13.31 17.49 4.69
C CYS A 152 -13.61 16.59 5.91
N SER A 153 -12.83 15.53 6.10
CA SER A 153 -13.02 14.54 7.17
C SER A 153 -12.03 14.73 8.34
N SER A 154 -11.07 15.65 8.22
CA SER A 154 -10.21 16.07 9.32
C SER A 154 -11.01 16.95 10.29
N TYR A 155 -11.19 16.46 11.52
CA TYR A 155 -11.68 17.24 12.66
C TYR A 155 -10.66 18.28 13.13
#